data_AF-A0AAV0CYN9-F1
#
_entry.id   AF-A0AAV0CYN9-F1
#
_cell.length_a   1.000
_cell.length_b   1.000
_cell.length_c   1.000
_cell.angle_alpha   90.00
_cell.angle_beta   90.00
_cell.angle_gamma   90.00
#
_symmetry.space_group_name_H-M   'P 1'
#
loop_
_entity.id
_entity.type
_entity.pdbx_description
1 polymer ?
#
loop_
_entity_poly.entity_id
_entity_poly.type
_entity_poly.pdbx_seq_one_letter_code
_entity_poly.pdbx_strand_id
1 'polypeptide(L)'
;MSDDDDRCWNAFYTLIVVAVIVVICFIAFAPALRNHDLKPPDFAVMNALIQNGTLNAADGATPLFTGTFDFTLTAKNPNKRGTTLIYAFNATQVKVGLEYDIFLIDGSGAYNRQRLRHGYVDLASTAAAMVPPFNQTGGNVTTLPLSLQANGVALDGNATITIEAQKNASTAIFATIEVNAVILIQKGDSEPKPRGLLVRCDAVFSYSSSPQQSSNDDEPDCRSHLCSGSNFNCTDEF
;
A
#
# COMPACT_ATOMS: atom_id res chain seq x y z
N MET A 1 -17.77 11.61 -77.10
CA MET A 1 -16.58 11.32 -76.29
C MET A 1 -16.47 12.48 -75.29
N SER A 2 -17.52 12.71 -74.50
CA SER A 2 -17.98 12.00 -73.29
C SER A 2 -17.53 12.82 -72.08
N ASP A 3 -18.08 14.03 -71.95
CA ASP A 3 -17.90 14.92 -70.80
C ASP A 3 -18.45 14.31 -69.48
N ASP A 4 -19.16 13.18 -69.58
CA ASP A 4 -19.67 12.42 -68.44
C ASP A 4 -18.59 11.53 -67.81
N ASP A 5 -17.55 11.13 -68.54
CA ASP A 5 -16.46 10.29 -68.01
C ASP A 5 -15.52 11.09 -67.09
N ASP A 6 -15.24 12.36 -67.42
CA ASP A 6 -14.36 13.23 -66.62
C ASP A 6 -14.99 13.63 -65.27
N ARG A 7 -16.32 13.72 -65.21
CA ARG A 7 -17.04 14.00 -63.95
C ARG A 7 -17.03 12.80 -63.01
N CYS A 8 -17.18 11.59 -63.54
CA CYS A 8 -17.12 10.36 -62.74
C CYS A 8 -15.72 10.13 -62.16
N TRP A 9 -14.68 10.43 -62.94
CA TRP A 9 -13.29 10.30 -62.52
C TRP A 9 -12.92 11.30 -61.42
N ASN A 10 -13.34 12.56 -61.57
CA ASN A 10 -13.06 13.59 -60.56
C ASN A 10 -13.83 13.34 -59.25
N ALA A 11 -15.06 12.82 -59.33
CA ALA A 11 -15.84 12.42 -58.16
C ALA A 11 -15.17 11.25 -57.40
N PHE A 12 -14.66 10.26 -58.12
CA PHE A 12 -13.94 9.13 -57.53
C PHE A 12 -12.65 9.57 -56.82
N TYR A 13 -11.86 10.44 -57.44
CA TYR A 13 -10.65 11.01 -56.82
C TYR A 13 -10.98 11.84 -55.59
N THR A 14 -12.04 12.65 -55.63
CA THR A 14 -12.48 13.44 -54.48
C THR A 14 -12.87 12.53 -53.31
N LEU A 15 -13.56 11.42 -53.58
CA LEU A 15 -13.96 10.45 -52.56
C LEU A 15 -12.75 9.74 -51.94
N ILE A 16 -11.77 9.35 -52.76
CA ILE A 16 -10.50 8.78 -52.27
C ILE A 16 -9.74 9.78 -51.40
N VAL A 17 -9.60 11.02 -51.83
CA VAL A 17 -8.88 12.06 -51.07
C VAL A 17 -9.56 12.31 -49.72
N VAL A 18 -10.90 12.41 -49.69
CA VAL A 18 -11.65 12.55 -48.44
C VAL A 18 -11.47 11.32 -47.54
N ALA A 19 -11.53 10.11 -48.09
CA ALA A 19 -11.31 8.88 -47.32
C ALA A 19 -9.89 8.82 -46.71
N VAL A 20 -8.86 9.20 -47.47
CA VAL A 20 -7.47 9.25 -46.98
C VAL A 20 -7.32 10.30 -45.88
N ILE A 21 -7.92 11.49 -46.02
CA ILE A 21 -7.89 12.52 -44.97
C ILE A 21 -8.54 12.00 -43.69
N VAL A 22 -9.70 11.33 -43.79
CA VAL A 22 -10.39 10.75 -42.62
C VAL A 22 -9.50 9.71 -41.94
N VAL A 23 -8.86 8.81 -42.69
CA VAL A 23 -7.94 7.80 -42.11
C VAL A 23 -6.75 8.46 -41.42
N ILE A 24 -6.15 9.48 -42.01
CA ILE A 24 -5.04 10.23 -41.39
C ILE A 24 -5.51 10.89 -40.09
N CYS A 25 -6.69 11.50 -40.08
CA CYS A 25 -7.28 12.06 -38.86
C CYS A 25 -7.49 10.97 -37.79
N PHE A 26 -8.06 9.81 -38.15
CA PHE A 26 -8.23 8.71 -37.18
C PHE A 26 -6.90 8.23 -36.60
N ILE A 27 -5.85 8.08 -37.41
CA ILE A 27 -4.52 7.65 -36.94
C ILE A 27 -3.89 8.72 -36.03
N ALA A 28 -4.05 10.01 -36.34
CA ALA A 28 -3.51 11.10 -35.55
C ALA A 28 -4.27 11.34 -34.24
N PHE A 29 -5.59 11.18 -34.22
CA PHE A 29 -6.44 11.42 -33.04
C PHE A 29 -6.63 10.17 -32.15
N ALA A 30 -6.48 8.95 -32.68
CA ALA A 30 -6.54 7.72 -31.89
C ALA A 30 -5.59 7.68 -30.67
N PRO A 31 -4.30 8.10 -30.75
CA PRO A 31 -3.44 8.11 -29.58
C PRO A 31 -3.83 9.15 -28.53
N ALA A 32 -4.51 10.24 -28.92
CA ALA A 32 -5.02 11.25 -27.99
C ALA A 32 -6.25 10.78 -27.20
N LEU A 33 -7.01 9.82 -27.74
CA LEU A 33 -8.18 9.22 -27.08
C LEU A 33 -7.83 8.06 -26.14
N ARG A 34 -6.58 7.58 -26.11
CA ARG A 34 -6.13 6.70 -25.04
C ARG A 34 -5.96 7.51 -23.76
N ASN A 35 -7.07 7.64 -23.03
CA ASN A 35 -7.02 7.86 -21.59
C ASN A 35 -6.14 6.77 -21.00
N HIS A 36 -4.89 7.12 -20.72
CA HIS A 36 -4.06 6.29 -19.88
C HIS A 36 -4.63 6.41 -18.48
N ASP A 37 -5.48 5.46 -18.13
CA ASP A 37 -5.97 5.29 -16.77
C ASP A 37 -4.75 5.26 -15.86
N LEU A 38 -4.76 6.21 -14.94
CA LEU A 38 -3.67 6.38 -14.01
C LEU A 38 -3.71 5.21 -13.04
N LYS A 39 -2.61 4.49 -12.94
CA LYS A 39 -2.51 3.34 -12.03
C LYS A 39 -2.08 3.82 -10.65
N PRO A 40 -2.68 3.27 -9.57
CA PRO A 40 -2.16 3.48 -8.22
C PRO A 40 -0.70 2.99 -8.15
N PRO A 41 0.13 3.59 -7.29
CA PRO A 41 1.46 3.04 -7.01
C PRO A 41 1.36 1.64 -6.40
N ASP A 42 2.26 0.74 -6.79
CA ASP A 42 2.36 -0.60 -6.20
C ASP A 42 3.24 -0.50 -4.95
N PHE A 43 2.85 -1.15 -3.86
CA PHE A 43 3.64 -1.19 -2.63
C PHE A 43 4.03 -2.62 -2.29
N ALA A 44 5.14 -2.78 -1.57
CA ALA A 44 5.49 -4.04 -0.94
C ALA A 44 6.26 -3.76 0.35
N VAL A 45 6.09 -4.63 1.35
CA VAL A 45 6.80 -4.59 2.63
C VAL A 45 7.91 -5.64 2.60
N MET A 46 9.10 -5.25 3.05
CA MET A 46 10.27 -6.13 3.11
C MET A 46 10.93 -6.02 4.47
N ASN A 47 11.65 -7.08 4.87
CA ASN A 47 12.49 -7.10 6.08
C ASN A 47 11.73 -6.70 7.36
N ALA A 48 10.48 -7.16 7.51
CA ALA A 48 9.65 -6.87 8.68
C ALA A 48 10.16 -7.60 9.94
N LEU A 49 10.66 -6.82 10.90
CA LEU A 49 11.30 -7.28 12.12
C LEU A 49 10.74 -6.54 13.34
N ILE A 50 10.57 -7.27 14.45
CA ILE A 50 10.32 -6.65 15.76
C ILE A 50 11.60 -6.69 16.59
N GLN A 51 12.12 -5.50 16.92
CA GLN A 51 13.23 -5.32 17.85
C GLN A 51 12.71 -5.02 19.26
N ASN A 52 13.37 -5.60 20.26
CA ASN A 52 13.11 -5.36 21.69
C ASN A 52 11.63 -5.51 22.08
N GLY A 53 10.89 -6.38 21.38
CA GLY A 53 9.49 -6.64 21.65
C GLY A 53 9.32 -7.34 23.00
N THR A 54 8.56 -6.72 23.89
CA THR A 54 8.21 -7.21 25.21
C THR A 54 6.71 -7.14 25.40
N LEU A 55 6.17 -8.18 26.02
CA LEU A 55 4.77 -8.29 26.40
C LEU A 55 4.73 -8.34 27.92
N ASN A 56 4.29 -7.25 28.53
CA ASN A 56 4.14 -7.16 29.97
C ASN A 56 2.67 -7.47 30.32
N ALA A 57 2.42 -8.69 30.77
CA ALA A 57 1.15 -9.09 31.38
C ALA A 57 1.41 -9.33 32.87
N ALA A 58 0.98 -8.40 33.73
CA ALA A 58 0.89 -8.67 35.16
C ALA A 58 -0.44 -9.38 35.44
N ASP A 59 -0.47 -10.30 36.41
CA ASP A 59 -1.71 -10.99 36.80
C ASP A 59 -2.82 -9.99 37.12
N GLY A 60 -3.96 -10.09 36.42
CA GLY A 60 -5.07 -9.16 36.59
C GLY A 60 -5.04 -7.89 35.73
N ALA A 61 -3.95 -7.62 35.00
CA ALA A 61 -3.77 -6.40 34.21
C ALA A 61 -3.89 -6.65 32.70
N THR A 62 -4.30 -5.61 31.97
CA THR A 62 -4.28 -5.61 30.50
C THR A 62 -2.84 -5.80 30.00
N PRO A 63 -2.59 -6.78 29.10
CA PRO A 63 -1.25 -6.98 28.54
C PRO A 63 -0.84 -5.75 27.72
N LEU A 64 0.37 -5.26 27.99
CA LEU A 64 0.97 -4.12 27.30
C LEU A 64 2.12 -4.59 26.41
N PHE A 65 2.05 -4.27 25.12
CA PHE A 65 3.13 -4.48 24.17
C PHE A 65 4.02 -3.24 24.08
N THR A 66 5.33 -3.46 24.20
CA THR A 66 6.35 -2.46 23.94
C THR A 66 7.40 -3.05 23.01
N GLY A 67 7.73 -2.38 21.91
CA GLY A 67 8.72 -2.86 20.95
C GLY A 67 8.88 -1.90 19.78
N THR A 68 9.84 -2.18 18.91
CA THR A 68 10.09 -1.41 17.69
C THR A 68 9.82 -2.28 16.48
N PHE A 69 8.99 -1.81 15.56
CA PHE A 69 8.75 -2.42 14.26
C PHE A 69 9.67 -1.80 13.23
N ASP A 70 10.61 -2.58 12.72
CA ASP A 70 11.48 -2.18 11.63
C ASP A 70 11.06 -2.90 10.35
N PHE A 71 10.92 -2.15 9.26
CA PHE A 71 10.60 -2.72 7.96
C PHE A 71 11.04 -1.76 6.85
N THR A 72 11.13 -2.28 5.63
CA THR A 72 11.36 -1.47 4.44
C THR A 72 10.09 -1.45 3.62
N LEU A 73 9.51 -0.28 3.43
CA LEU A 73 8.42 -0.08 2.50
C LEU A 73 9.01 0.23 1.13
N THR A 74 8.60 -0.50 0.11
CA THR A 74 8.91 -0.18 -1.28
C THR A 74 7.68 0.38 -1.95
N ALA A 75 7.85 1.48 -2.66
CA ALA A 75 6.81 2.08 -3.49
C ALA A 75 7.30 2.03 -4.94
N LYS A 76 6.47 1.57 -5.87
CA LYS A 76 6.74 1.52 -7.29
C LYS A 76 5.70 2.35 -8.03
N ASN A 77 6.15 3.16 -8.99
CA ASN A 77 5.26 3.91 -9.85
C ASN A 77 5.05 3.12 -11.15
N PRO A 78 3.91 2.42 -11.34
CA PRO A 78 3.66 1.62 -12.54
C PRO A 78 3.29 2.48 -13.76
N ASN A 79 3.15 3.80 -13.59
CA ASN A 79 2.80 4.70 -14.69
C ASN A 79 3.99 4.89 -15.64
N LYS A 80 3.69 5.20 -16.91
CA LYS A 80 4.70 5.40 -17.96
C LYS A 80 5.65 6.55 -17.64
N ARG A 81 6.83 6.52 -18.26
CA ARG A 81 7.79 7.63 -18.27
C ARG A 81 7.06 8.93 -18.65
N GLY A 82 7.24 9.95 -17.82
CA GLY A 82 6.51 11.24 -17.91
C GLY A 82 5.41 11.41 -16.88
N THR A 83 5.07 10.41 -16.07
CA THR A 83 4.22 10.60 -14.88
C THR A 83 5.09 10.64 -13.63
N THR A 84 4.98 11.70 -12.82
CA THR A 84 5.67 11.84 -11.54
C THR A 84 4.64 11.84 -10.42
N LEU A 85 4.86 10.98 -9.43
CA LEU A 85 4.11 11.00 -8.17
C LEU A 85 4.94 11.79 -7.16
N ILE A 86 4.36 12.83 -6.58
CA ILE A 86 4.99 13.69 -5.59
C ILE A 86 4.29 13.44 -4.25
N TYR A 87 5.00 12.88 -3.29
CA TYR A 87 4.48 12.62 -1.95
C TYR A 87 4.71 13.88 -1.11
N ALA A 88 3.65 14.59 -0.73
CA ALA A 88 3.74 15.93 -0.15
C ALA A 88 4.01 15.93 1.38
N PHE A 89 4.59 17.04 1.88
CA PHE A 89 4.92 17.27 3.30
C PHE A 89 3.68 17.14 4.22
N ASN A 90 3.87 16.56 5.41
CA ASN A 90 2.87 16.40 6.49
C ASN A 90 1.60 15.59 6.16
N ALA A 91 1.51 14.99 4.97
CA ALA A 91 0.33 14.25 4.55
C ALA A 91 0.54 12.73 4.47
N THR A 92 1.79 12.24 4.50
CA THR A 92 2.09 10.81 4.45
C THR A 92 2.35 10.28 5.85
N GLN A 93 1.36 9.58 6.40
CA GLN A 93 1.42 8.90 7.68
C GLN A 93 1.48 7.40 7.43
N VAL A 94 2.49 6.75 8.01
CA VAL A 94 2.54 5.28 8.09
C VAL A 94 2.17 4.86 9.50
N LYS A 95 1.24 3.91 9.60
CA LYS A 95 0.72 3.32 10.83
C LYS A 95 0.88 1.81 10.77
N VAL A 96 0.90 1.18 11.94
CA VAL A 96 0.84 -0.27 12.07
C VAL A 96 -0.37 -0.62 12.92
N GLY A 97 -1.12 -1.61 12.49
CA GLY A 97 -2.12 -2.30 13.29
C GLY A 97 -1.64 -3.70 13.61
N LEU A 98 -1.82 -4.15 14.85
CA LEU A 98 -1.49 -5.51 15.25
C LEU A 98 -2.73 -6.39 15.21
N GLU A 99 -2.57 -7.55 14.60
CA GLU A 99 -3.56 -8.60 14.57
C GLU A 99 -3.12 -9.72 15.52
N TYR A 100 -3.98 -10.11 16.45
CA TYR A 100 -3.63 -11.09 17.47
C TYR A 100 -4.72 -12.15 17.67
N ASP A 101 -4.28 -13.34 18.07
CA ASP A 101 -5.14 -14.44 18.45
C ASP A 101 -4.90 -14.81 19.92
N ILE A 102 -6.01 -14.96 20.66
CA ILE A 102 -5.99 -15.47 22.04
C ILE A 102 -6.29 -16.96 22.02
N PHE A 103 -5.47 -17.75 22.72
CA PHE A 103 -5.68 -19.19 22.89
C PHE A 103 -5.94 -19.53 24.36
N LEU A 104 -6.76 -20.56 24.62
CA LEU A 104 -6.79 -21.20 25.94
C LEU A 104 -5.60 -22.15 26.05
N ILE A 105 -4.90 -22.08 27.18
CA ILE A 105 -3.95 -23.11 27.60
C ILE A 105 -4.62 -23.83 28.77
N ASP A 106 -4.82 -25.14 28.66
CA ASP A 106 -5.30 -25.90 29.81
C ASP A 106 -4.18 -25.98 30.87
N GLY A 107 -4.56 -25.97 32.16
CA GLY A 107 -3.61 -26.03 33.28
C GLY A 107 -2.80 -27.34 33.35
N SER A 108 -2.90 -28.22 32.35
CA SER A 108 -2.11 -29.45 32.24
C SER A 108 -0.84 -29.27 31.40
N GLY A 109 -0.62 -28.08 30.81
CA GLY A 109 0.50 -27.81 29.91
C GLY A 109 0.36 -28.53 28.56
N ALA A 110 -0.82 -29.11 28.28
CA ALA A 110 -1.14 -29.70 27.00
C ALA A 110 -1.66 -28.60 26.05
N TYR A 111 -0.96 -28.41 24.94
CA TYR A 111 -1.27 -27.41 23.92
C TYR A 111 -2.55 -27.77 23.12
N ASN A 112 -3.73 -27.73 23.73
CA ASN A 112 -4.98 -27.68 22.99
C ASN A 112 -5.24 -26.23 22.54
N ARG A 113 -4.63 -25.82 21.42
CA ARG A 113 -4.85 -24.51 20.81
C ARG A 113 -6.29 -24.38 20.32
N GLN A 114 -7.19 -23.92 21.17
CA GLN A 114 -8.49 -23.39 20.73
C GLN A 114 -8.39 -21.87 20.63
N ARG A 115 -8.54 -21.35 19.41
CA ARG A 115 -8.61 -19.91 19.13
C ARG A 115 -9.90 -19.37 19.75
N LEU A 116 -9.76 -18.58 20.80
CA LEU A 116 -10.89 -17.96 21.51
C LEU A 116 -11.39 -16.73 20.80
N ARG A 117 -10.44 -15.87 20.41
CA ARG A 117 -10.74 -14.53 19.95
C ARG A 117 -9.64 -14.05 19.04
N HIS A 118 -10.08 -13.32 18.05
CA HIS A 118 -9.27 -12.57 17.13
C HIS A 118 -9.50 -11.08 17.39
N GLY A 119 -8.43 -10.29 17.46
CA GLY A 119 -8.53 -8.86 17.72
C GLY A 119 -7.55 -8.05 16.88
N TYR A 120 -7.89 -6.78 16.70
CA TYR A 120 -7.09 -5.80 16.00
C TYR A 120 -6.86 -4.60 16.92
N VAL A 121 -5.60 -4.15 17.02
CA VAL A 121 -5.23 -2.92 17.72
C VAL A 121 -4.57 -1.97 16.75
N ASP A 122 -5.15 -0.79 16.56
CA ASP A 122 -4.51 0.28 15.81
C ASP A 122 -3.42 0.94 16.67
N LEU A 123 -2.16 0.90 16.24
CA LEU A 123 -1.06 1.57 16.92
C LEU A 123 -0.88 3.02 16.44
N ALA A 124 -1.79 3.57 15.63
CA ALA A 124 -1.69 4.92 15.07
C ALA A 124 -1.37 6.02 16.09
N SER A 125 -1.83 5.91 17.33
CA SER A 125 -1.58 6.90 18.39
C SER A 125 -0.18 6.80 19.01
N THR A 126 0.52 5.67 18.83
CA THR A 126 1.80 5.37 19.50
C THR A 126 2.94 5.06 18.54
N ALA A 127 2.65 4.45 17.39
CA ALA A 127 3.61 3.93 16.41
C ALA A 127 3.30 4.47 15.00
N ALA A 128 3.50 5.77 14.80
CA ALA A 128 3.36 6.41 13.50
C ALA A 128 4.66 7.13 13.09
N ALA A 129 5.01 7.06 11.81
CA ALA A 129 6.11 7.83 11.23
C ALA A 129 5.59 8.76 10.14
N MET A 130 6.17 9.96 10.11
CA MET A 130 6.05 10.85 8.97
C MET A 130 7.19 10.57 7.99
N VAL A 131 6.84 10.32 6.73
CA VAL A 131 7.82 10.11 5.66
C VAL A 131 8.17 11.47 5.04
N PRO A 132 9.48 11.82 4.90
CA PRO A 132 9.86 13.03 4.18
C PRO A 132 9.34 13.03 2.75
N PRO A 133 9.05 14.20 2.16
CA PRO A 133 8.61 14.27 0.77
C PRO A 133 9.62 13.66 -0.18
N PHE A 134 9.12 12.96 -1.19
CA PHE A 134 9.93 12.43 -2.27
C PHE A 134 9.14 12.42 -3.58
N ASN A 135 9.90 12.44 -4.68
CA ASN A 135 9.34 12.40 -6.03
C ASN A 135 9.68 11.06 -6.67
N GLN A 136 8.69 10.47 -7.34
CA GLN A 136 8.81 9.18 -7.96
C GLN A 136 8.41 9.25 -9.43
N THR A 137 9.41 9.23 -10.32
CA THR A 137 9.18 9.19 -11.77
C THR A 137 8.66 7.83 -12.23
N GLY A 138 7.89 7.81 -13.31
CA GLY A 138 7.29 6.60 -13.88
C GLY A 138 8.30 5.48 -14.13
N GLY A 139 8.01 4.30 -13.58
CA GLY A 139 8.85 3.11 -13.64
C GLY A 139 9.89 3.00 -12.52
N ASN A 140 10.11 4.02 -11.71
CA ASN A 140 11.08 3.95 -10.61
C ASN A 140 10.48 3.25 -9.38
N VAL A 141 11.36 2.62 -8.61
CA VAL A 141 11.09 2.06 -7.29
C VAL A 141 11.81 2.92 -6.25
N THR A 142 11.11 3.27 -5.18
CA THR A 142 11.65 3.99 -4.03
C THR A 142 11.58 3.07 -2.81
N THR A 143 12.68 2.98 -2.07
CA THR A 143 12.79 2.17 -0.83
C THR A 143 12.84 3.10 0.37
N LEU A 144 11.98 2.85 1.34
CA LEU A 144 11.79 3.65 2.55
C LEU A 144 12.01 2.76 3.78
N PRO A 145 13.20 2.79 4.41
CA PRO A 145 13.40 2.13 5.69
C PRO A 145 12.61 2.88 6.77
N LEU A 146 11.79 2.16 7.52
CA LEU A 146 10.90 2.70 8.54
C LEU A 146 11.12 1.96 9.86
N SER A 147 11.04 2.73 10.95
CA SER A 147 11.15 2.24 12.32
C SER A 147 10.05 2.89 13.15
N LEU A 148 9.12 2.08 13.67
CA LEU A 148 7.95 2.53 14.41
C LEU A 148 7.98 1.97 15.82
N GLN A 149 7.97 2.85 16.83
CA GLN A 149 8.00 2.43 18.22
C GLN A 149 6.58 2.28 18.77
N ALA A 150 6.29 1.13 19.37
CA ALA A 150 5.13 0.92 20.19
C ALA A 150 5.56 0.96 21.66
N ASN A 151 4.89 1.81 22.46
CA ASN A 151 5.22 1.95 23.88
C ASN A 151 3.96 1.75 24.72
N GLY A 152 3.86 0.59 25.38
CA GLY A 152 2.79 0.28 26.32
C GLY A 152 1.42 0.16 25.64
N VAL A 153 1.37 -0.45 24.45
CA VAL A 153 0.12 -0.64 23.70
C VAL A 153 -0.69 -1.77 24.33
N ALA A 154 -1.88 -1.43 24.84
CA ALA A 154 -2.82 -2.41 25.38
C ALA A 154 -3.34 -3.35 24.29
N LEU A 155 -3.14 -4.65 24.45
CA LEU A 155 -3.58 -5.64 23.46
C LEU A 155 -5.04 -6.09 23.60
N ASP A 156 -5.74 -5.81 24.70
CA ASP A 156 -7.21 -5.85 24.76
C ASP A 156 -7.70 -5.13 26.03
N GLY A 157 -8.83 -4.41 25.94
CA GLY A 157 -9.49 -3.84 27.11
C GLY A 157 -10.20 -4.94 27.89
N ASN A 158 -9.73 -5.24 29.11
CA ASN A 158 -10.32 -6.15 30.11
C ASN A 158 -10.04 -7.67 30.01
N ALA A 159 -9.29 -8.19 29.03
CA ALA A 159 -8.91 -9.60 29.05
C ALA A 159 -7.61 -9.79 29.88
N THR A 160 -7.69 -10.56 30.97
CA THR A 160 -6.52 -11.13 31.64
C THR A 160 -5.94 -12.22 30.74
N ILE A 161 -4.99 -11.85 29.88
CA ILE A 161 -4.34 -12.81 29.00
C ILE A 161 -3.06 -13.31 29.68
N THR A 162 -3.02 -14.60 30.00
CA THR A 162 -1.76 -15.30 30.30
C THR A 162 -1.07 -15.55 28.96
N ILE A 163 -0.38 -14.54 28.43
CA ILE A 163 0.48 -14.71 27.25
C ILE A 163 1.74 -15.39 27.77
N GLU A 164 1.78 -16.71 27.76
CA GLU A 164 3.06 -17.41 27.82
C GLU A 164 3.86 -16.95 26.61
N ALA A 165 4.75 -15.98 26.85
CA ALA A 165 5.74 -15.54 25.90
C ALA A 165 6.52 -16.79 25.48
N GLN A 166 6.16 -17.34 24.32
CA GLN A 166 6.95 -18.37 23.66
C GLN A 166 8.24 -17.73 23.16
N LYS A 167 9.14 -17.46 24.10
CA LYS A 167 10.54 -17.09 23.88
C LYS A 167 11.30 -18.15 23.06
N ASN A 168 10.71 -19.33 22.89
CA ASN A 168 11.33 -20.52 22.32
C ASN A 168 10.65 -21.05 21.04
N ALA A 169 9.58 -20.41 20.55
CA ALA A 169 9.02 -20.74 19.24
C ALA A 169 9.15 -19.51 18.35
N SER A 170 9.48 -19.72 17.08
CA SER A 170 9.48 -18.73 16.01
C SER A 170 8.06 -18.20 15.77
N THR A 171 7.52 -17.44 16.73
CA THR A 171 6.18 -16.87 16.64
C THR A 171 6.25 -15.66 15.72
N ALA A 172 5.74 -15.80 14.51
CA ALA A 172 5.43 -14.66 13.67
C ALA A 172 4.31 -13.82 14.30
N ILE A 173 4.42 -12.49 14.22
CA ILE A 173 3.33 -11.56 14.51
C ILE A 173 2.75 -11.08 13.19
N PHE A 174 1.43 -11.20 13.05
CA PHE A 174 0.72 -10.62 11.91
C PHE A 174 0.37 -9.17 12.23
N ALA A 175 0.66 -8.27 11.30
CA ALA A 175 0.38 -6.86 11.44
C ALA A 175 0.00 -6.25 10.11
N THR A 176 -0.98 -5.36 10.11
CA THR A 176 -1.36 -4.59 8.93
C THR A 176 -0.63 -3.26 8.96
N ILE A 177 0.15 -2.97 7.92
CA ILE A 177 0.77 -1.66 7.73
C ILE A 177 -0.18 -0.82 6.90
N GLU A 178 -0.61 0.33 7.44
CA GLU A 178 -1.46 1.28 6.74
C GLU A 178 -0.65 2.53 6.38
N VAL A 179 -0.68 2.93 5.10
CA VAL A 179 -0.11 4.18 4.63
C VAL A 179 -1.24 5.07 4.14
N ASN A 180 -1.42 6.20 4.81
CA ASN A 180 -2.35 7.24 4.37
C ASN A 180 -1.53 8.43 3.87
N ALA A 181 -1.70 8.79 2.60
CA ALA A 181 -0.91 9.82 1.95
C ALA A 181 -1.76 10.72 1.05
N VAL A 182 -1.33 11.98 0.89
CA VAL A 182 -1.77 12.82 -0.22
C VAL A 182 -0.62 12.89 -1.23
N ILE A 183 -0.91 12.46 -2.46
CA ILE A 183 0.03 12.48 -3.57
C ILE A 183 -0.40 13.51 -4.62
N LEU A 184 0.56 14.24 -5.18
CA LEU A 184 0.33 15.07 -6.35
C LEU A 184 0.80 14.30 -7.58
N ILE A 185 -0.07 14.21 -8.57
CA ILE A 185 0.18 13.45 -9.79
C ILE A 185 0.41 14.44 -10.91
N GLN A 186 1.64 14.43 -11.44
CA GLN A 186 2.07 15.29 -12.52
C GLN A 186 2.31 14.47 -13.79
N LYS A 187 1.74 14.88 -14.93
CA LYS A 187 1.92 14.21 -16.23
C LYS A 187 2.62 15.17 -17.21
N GLY A 188 3.91 14.97 -17.42
CA GLY A 188 4.77 15.88 -18.19
C GLY A 188 4.79 17.24 -17.52
N ASP A 189 4.53 18.28 -18.31
CA ASP A 189 4.50 19.68 -17.86
C ASP A 189 3.11 20.12 -17.36
N SER A 190 2.17 19.19 -17.18
CA SER A 190 0.84 19.52 -16.65
C SER A 190 0.91 19.98 -15.20
N GLU A 191 -0.06 20.79 -14.78
CA GLU A 191 -0.23 21.12 -13.36
C GLU A 191 -0.46 19.83 -12.52
N PRO A 192 0.23 19.67 -11.37
CA PRO A 192 0.04 18.51 -10.51
C PRO A 192 -1.36 18.47 -9.90
N LYS A 193 -2.00 17.30 -9.92
CA LYS A 193 -3.34 17.12 -9.33
C LYS A 193 -3.26 16.30 -8.03
N PRO A 194 -3.82 16.79 -6.91
CA PRO A 194 -3.85 16.05 -5.65
C PRO A 194 -4.78 14.84 -5.73
N ARG A 195 -4.38 13.75 -5.07
CA ARG A 195 -5.17 12.52 -4.83
C ARG A 195 -4.87 11.98 -3.44
N GLY A 196 -5.88 11.41 -2.79
CA GLY A 196 -5.68 10.58 -1.61
C GLY A 196 -5.12 9.23 -2.04
N LEU A 197 -4.24 8.67 -1.23
CA LEU A 197 -3.67 7.35 -1.42
C LEU A 197 -3.77 6.60 -0.09
N LEU A 198 -4.46 5.47 -0.11
CA LEU A 198 -4.49 4.52 0.99
C LEU A 198 -3.85 3.23 0.55
N VAL A 199 -2.92 2.74 1.37
CA VAL A 199 -2.24 1.47 1.17
C VAL A 199 -2.44 0.64 2.42
N ARG A 200 -2.85 -0.61 2.25
CA ARG A 200 -2.82 -1.61 3.33
C ARG A 200 -1.96 -2.79 2.89
N CYS A 201 -1.03 -3.16 3.74
CA CYS A 201 -0.14 -4.29 3.53
C CYS A 201 -0.24 -5.24 4.71
N ASP A 202 -0.62 -6.49 4.46
CA ASP A 202 -0.60 -7.52 5.49
C ASP A 202 0.83 -8.04 5.61
N ALA A 203 1.49 -7.73 6.71
CA ALA A 203 2.90 -8.04 6.94
C ALA A 203 3.06 -9.05 8.07
N VAL A 204 3.99 -9.97 7.88
CA VAL A 204 4.40 -10.96 8.88
C VAL A 204 5.72 -10.51 9.49
N PHE A 205 5.69 -10.08 10.74
CA PHE A 205 6.87 -9.68 11.49
C PHE A 205 7.48 -10.88 12.20
N SER A 206 8.78 -11.10 11.95
CA SER A 206 9.54 -12.09 12.71
C SER A 206 10.10 -11.46 13.99
N TYR A 207 10.08 -12.21 15.09
CA TYR A 207 10.92 -11.92 16.25
C TYR A 207 12.31 -12.41 15.94
N SER A 208 13.30 -11.54 16.05
CA SER A 208 14.66 -12.01 15.89
C SER A 208 15.65 -11.25 16.77
N SER A 209 16.62 -12.01 17.27
CA SER A 209 17.92 -11.50 17.73
C SER A 209 18.94 -11.40 16.58
N SER A 210 18.55 -11.77 15.34
CA SER A 210 19.35 -11.73 14.10
C SER A 210 18.43 -11.76 12.86
N PRO A 211 18.51 -10.79 11.94
CA PRO A 211 17.51 -10.60 10.88
C PRO A 211 17.36 -11.85 10.00
N GLN A 212 16.23 -12.56 10.12
CA GLN A 212 15.86 -13.59 9.16
C GLN A 212 14.97 -12.98 8.10
N GLN A 213 15.41 -13.13 6.86
CA GLN A 213 14.68 -12.75 5.67
C GLN A 213 13.45 -13.65 5.55
N SER A 214 12.26 -13.05 5.56
CA SER A 214 11.00 -13.75 5.26
C SER A 214 11.16 -14.57 3.98
N SER A 215 10.83 -15.86 4.02
CA SER A 215 10.90 -16.76 2.87
C SER A 215 9.99 -16.25 1.75
N ASN A 216 10.48 -16.32 0.51
CA ASN A 216 9.88 -15.76 -0.71
C ASN A 216 8.50 -16.31 -1.12
N ASP A 217 7.85 -17.15 -0.32
CA ASP A 217 6.57 -17.79 -0.65
C ASP A 217 5.35 -17.09 -0.01
N ASP A 218 5.56 -16.20 0.97
CA ASP A 218 4.53 -15.34 1.57
C ASP A 218 4.86 -13.86 1.28
N GLU A 219 4.79 -13.45 0.00
CA GLU A 219 4.93 -12.03 -0.35
C GLU A 219 3.72 -11.27 0.24
N PRO A 220 3.95 -10.28 1.12
CA PRO A 220 2.86 -9.56 1.78
C PRO A 220 1.95 -8.89 0.75
N ASP A 221 0.65 -9.23 0.74
CA ASP A 221 -0.34 -8.67 -0.18
C ASP A 221 -0.59 -7.21 0.19
N CYS A 222 -0.06 -6.30 -0.61
CA CYS A 222 -0.27 -4.87 -0.47
C CYS A 222 -1.32 -4.40 -1.47
N ARG A 223 -2.37 -3.76 -0.97
CA ARG A 223 -3.44 -3.16 -1.78
C ARG A 223 -3.37 -1.65 -1.69
N SER A 224 -3.35 -0.99 -2.84
CA SER A 224 -3.32 0.46 -2.95
C SER A 224 -4.56 0.99 -3.66
N HIS A 225 -5.17 2.02 -3.08
CA HIS A 225 -6.37 2.65 -3.61
C HIS A 225 -6.16 4.16 -3.73
N LEU A 226 -6.55 4.72 -4.87
CA LEU A 226 -6.57 6.16 -5.10
C LEU A 226 -7.96 6.70 -4.80
N CYS A 227 -8.04 7.59 -3.83
CA CYS A 227 -9.29 8.17 -3.38
C CYS A 227 -9.55 9.48 -4.11
N SER A 228 -10.80 9.70 -4.51
CA SER A 228 -11.23 10.90 -5.22
C SER A 228 -12.30 11.62 -4.40
N GLY A 229 -11.98 12.80 -3.86
CA GLY A 229 -12.91 13.60 -3.06
C GLY A 229 -12.27 14.89 -2.56
N SER A 230 -13.08 15.85 -2.09
CA SER A 230 -12.61 17.17 -1.63
C SER A 230 -11.72 17.12 -0.40
N ASN A 231 -11.83 16.05 0.40
CA ASN A 231 -11.13 15.92 1.67
C ASN A 231 -9.95 14.94 1.62
N PHE A 232 -9.72 14.28 0.48
CA PHE A 232 -8.66 13.29 0.27
C PHE A 232 -8.55 12.20 1.36
N ASN A 233 -9.61 12.01 2.15
CA ASN A 233 -9.63 11.08 3.25
C ASN A 233 -10.19 9.74 2.77
N CYS A 234 -9.40 8.69 2.94
CA CYS A 234 -9.67 7.35 2.42
C CYS A 234 -10.22 6.39 3.49
N THR A 235 -10.49 6.87 4.71
CA THR A 235 -10.77 6.02 5.88
C THR A 235 -11.98 5.11 5.75
N ASP A 236 -12.88 5.38 4.79
CA ASP A 236 -14.17 4.69 4.66
C ASP A 236 -14.25 3.76 3.43
N GLU A 237 -13.16 3.58 2.65
CA GLU A 237 -13.18 2.87 1.35
C GLU A 237 -12.69 1.40 1.38
N PHE A 238 -12.56 0.77 2.56
CA PHE A 238 -12.20 -0.66 2.68
C PHE A 238 -13.07 -1.41 3.68
#